data_AF-A0A2M9H803-F1
#
_entry.id   AF-A0A2M9H803-F1
#
_cell.length_a   1.000
_cell.length_b   1.000
_cell.length_c   1.000
_cell.angle_alpha   90.00
_cell.angle_beta   90.00
_cell.angle_gamma   90.00
#
_symmetry.space_group_name_H-M   'P 1'
#
loop_
_entity.id
_entity.type
_entity.pdbx_description
1 polymer ?
#
loop_
_entity_poly.entity_id
_entity_poly.type
_entity_poly.pdbx_seq_one_letter_code
_entity_poly.pdbx_strand_id
1 'polypeptide(L)'
;MSVVAKGGRIVTEDMEDRWADEIEHGELGGSAGPVFSGPVFDVDPVSPVLRTVSMSSDMSAMLDSMAKKRGMSVDAIMRHALMREFATV
;
A
#
# COMPACT_ATOMS: atom_id res chain seq x y z
N MET A 1 -18.56 -12.29 1.02
CA MET A 1 -19.04 -10.87 0.87
C MET A 1 -18.24 -10.21 -0.26
N SER A 2 -18.70 -9.14 -0.95
CA SER A 2 -17.91 -8.47 -2.02
C SER A 2 -17.86 -6.95 -1.87
N VAL A 3 -16.73 -6.35 -2.25
CA VAL A 3 -16.46 -4.90 -2.19
C VAL A 3 -16.06 -4.41 -3.58
N VAL A 4 -16.64 -3.31 -4.05
CA VAL A 4 -16.20 -2.69 -5.31
C VAL A 4 -15.05 -1.75 -5.02
N ALA A 5 -13.84 -2.07 -5.48
CA ALA A 5 -12.64 -1.24 -5.37
C ALA A 5 -12.58 -0.13 -6.42
N LYS A 6 -11.67 0.84 -6.22
CA LYS A 6 -11.39 1.94 -7.13
C LYS A 6 -11.07 1.41 -8.54
N GLY A 7 -11.67 2.04 -9.56
CA GLY A 7 -11.59 1.55 -10.94
C GLY A 7 -12.64 0.51 -11.32
N GLY A 8 -13.63 0.24 -10.44
CA GLY A 8 -14.76 -0.65 -10.75
C GLY A 8 -14.46 -2.14 -10.60
N ARG A 9 -13.29 -2.49 -10.04
CA ARG A 9 -12.90 -3.88 -9.80
C ARG A 9 -13.68 -4.45 -8.63
N ILE A 10 -14.33 -5.59 -8.82
CA ILE A 10 -15.02 -6.31 -7.75
C ILE A 10 -13.98 -7.15 -7.00
N VAL A 11 -13.87 -6.93 -5.70
CA VAL A 11 -13.04 -7.70 -4.77
C VAL A 11 -13.95 -8.69 -4.05
N THR A 12 -13.65 -9.98 -4.20
CA THR A 12 -14.35 -11.07 -3.52
C THR A 12 -13.53 -11.57 -2.33
N GLU A 13 -14.17 -12.34 -1.46
CA GLU A 13 -13.54 -13.00 -0.31
C GLU A 13 -12.41 -13.94 -0.75
N ASP A 14 -12.65 -14.79 -1.76
CA ASP A 14 -11.62 -15.66 -2.35
C ASP A 14 -10.37 -14.89 -2.86
N MET A 15 -10.55 -13.65 -3.35
CA MET A 15 -9.43 -12.81 -3.79
C MET A 15 -8.62 -12.30 -2.60
N GLU A 16 -9.28 -11.96 -1.50
CA GLU A 16 -8.61 -11.51 -0.28
C GLU A 16 -7.87 -12.65 0.40
N ASP A 17 -8.45 -13.86 0.42
CA ASP A 17 -7.79 -15.06 0.94
C ASP A 17 -6.53 -15.39 0.12
N ARG A 18 -6.62 -15.30 -1.20
CA ARG A 18 -5.46 -15.47 -2.09
C ARG A 18 -4.38 -14.41 -1.83
N TRP A 19 -4.76 -13.15 -1.66
CA TRP A 19 -3.78 -12.10 -1.35
C TRP A 19 -3.14 -12.28 0.02
N ALA A 20 -3.88 -12.76 1.02
CA ALA A 20 -3.32 -13.08 2.33
C ALA A 20 -2.24 -14.18 2.20
N ASP A 21 -2.52 -15.23 1.43
CA ASP A 21 -1.58 -16.31 1.12
C ASP A 21 -0.34 -15.78 0.36
N GLU A 22 -0.54 -14.94 -0.66
CA GLU A 22 0.54 -14.30 -1.42
C GLU A 22 1.41 -13.37 -0.54
N ILE A 23 0.84 -12.69 0.47
CA ILE A 23 1.61 -11.88 1.44
C ILE A 23 2.45 -12.77 2.34
N GLU A 24 1.88 -13.86 2.88
CA GLU A 24 2.59 -14.80 3.75
C GLU A 24 3.78 -15.47 3.03
N HIS A 25 3.64 -15.71 1.73
CA HIS A 25 4.68 -16.30 0.88
C HIS A 25 5.63 -15.26 0.25
N GLY A 26 5.39 -13.95 0.45
CA GLY A 26 6.20 -12.88 -0.14
C GLY A 26 6.05 -12.74 -1.66
N GLU A 27 4.98 -13.29 -2.23
CA GLU A 27 4.72 -13.37 -3.68
C GLU A 27 3.91 -12.18 -4.21
N LEU A 28 3.35 -11.34 -3.34
CA LEU A 28 2.80 -10.03 -3.70
C LEU A 28 3.94 -9.06 -4.07
N GLY A 29 4.50 -9.33 -5.25
CA GLY A 29 5.71 -8.71 -5.75
C GLY A 29 5.52 -7.27 -6.21
N GLY A 30 6.41 -6.41 -5.72
CA GLY A 30 7.09 -5.40 -6.51
C GLY A 30 8.57 -5.53 -6.19
N SER A 31 9.47 -5.46 -7.19
CA SER A 31 10.87 -5.24 -6.86
C SER A 31 10.97 -3.89 -6.15
N ALA A 32 11.68 -3.83 -5.03
CA ALA A 32 12.04 -2.53 -4.46
C ALA A 32 12.67 -1.72 -5.59
N GLY A 33 12.04 -0.61 -5.95
CA GLY A 33 12.62 0.33 -6.90
C GLY A 33 14.00 0.75 -6.40
N PRO A 34 14.92 1.16 -7.30
CA PRO A 34 16.26 1.57 -6.88
C PRO A 34 16.17 2.56 -5.73
N VAL A 35 16.78 2.21 -4.60
CA VAL A 35 16.94 3.14 -3.48
C VAL A 35 17.85 4.24 -4.00
N PHE A 36 17.29 5.43 -4.19
CA PHE A 36 18.08 6.60 -4.55
C PHE A 36 18.92 7.01 -3.34
N SER A 37 20.15 6.51 -3.30
CA SER A 37 21.20 6.96 -2.38
C SER A 37 21.74 8.33 -2.82
N GLY A 38 20.89 9.35 -2.75
CA GLY A 38 21.31 10.75 -2.88
C GLY A 38 21.65 11.33 -1.51
N PRO A 39 22.42 12.43 -1.44
CA PRO A 39 22.58 13.18 -0.20
C PRO A 39 21.22 13.49 0.41
N VAL A 40 21.02 13.06 1.66
CA VAL A 40 19.84 13.42 2.46
C VAL A 40 20.03 14.90 2.82
N PHE A 41 19.38 15.77 2.06
CA PHE A 41 19.29 17.18 2.41
C PHE A 41 18.36 17.30 3.62
N ASP A 42 18.74 18.09 4.62
CA ASP A 42 17.83 18.51 5.68
C ASP A 42 16.66 19.24 5.03
N VAL A 43 15.52 18.55 4.91
CA VAL A 43 14.29 19.14 4.42
C VAL A 43 13.62 19.74 5.64
N ASP A 44 13.59 21.09 5.71
CA ASP A 44 12.73 21.80 6.64
C ASP A 44 11.32 21.19 6.60
N PRO A 45 10.61 21.04 7.74
CA PRO A 45 9.31 20.37 7.82
C PRO A 45 8.22 21.23 7.16
N VAL A 46 8.28 21.38 5.85
CA VAL A 46 7.43 22.27 5.06
C VAL A 46 6.58 21.41 4.15
N SER A 47 5.32 21.29 4.55
CA SER A 47 4.20 20.73 3.78
C SER A 47 4.31 19.22 3.50
N PRO A 48 3.21 18.46 3.59
CA PRO A 48 3.22 17.06 3.16
C PRO A 48 3.65 16.96 1.70
N VAL A 49 4.82 16.35 1.46
CA VAL A 49 5.31 16.08 0.11
C VAL A 49 4.42 14.99 -0.48
N LEU A 50 3.58 15.36 -1.45
CA LEU A 50 2.80 14.42 -2.24
C LEU A 50 3.75 13.55 -3.07
N ARG A 51 3.74 12.25 -2.79
CA ARG A 51 4.50 11.24 -3.54
C ARG A 51 3.52 10.30 -4.24
N THR A 52 3.71 10.13 -5.53
CA THR A 52 2.97 9.12 -6.31
C THR A 52 3.77 7.83 -6.31
N VAL A 53 3.13 6.72 -5.95
CA VAL A 53 3.74 5.39 -5.97
C VAL A 53 3.04 4.56 -7.03
N SER A 54 3.82 3.97 -7.95
CA SER A 54 3.32 2.98 -8.89
C SER A 54 3.20 1.64 -8.16
N MET A 55 2.04 1.01 -8.25
CA MET A 55 1.75 -0.30 -7.66
C MET A 55 0.92 -1.12 -8.63
N SER A 56 0.92 -2.45 -8.45
CA SER A 56 0.09 -3.33 -9.27
C SER A 56 -1.39 -3.02 -9.08
N SER A 57 -2.20 -3.37 -10.08
CA SER A 57 -3.67 -3.24 -10.01
C SER A 57 -4.26 -4.06 -8.87
N ASP A 58 -3.62 -5.17 -8.49
CA ASP A 58 -4.00 -6.03 -7.38
C ASP A 58 -3.70 -5.36 -6.03
N MET A 59 -2.49 -4.82 -5.83
CA MET A 59 -2.15 -4.07 -4.61
C MET A 59 -3.05 -2.85 -4.41
N SER A 60 -3.34 -2.12 -5.49
CA SER A 60 -4.23 -0.96 -5.45
C SER A 60 -5.66 -1.35 -5.02
N ALA A 61 -6.19 -2.45 -5.56
CA ALA A 61 -7.52 -2.94 -5.21
C ALA A 61 -7.59 -3.47 -3.78
N MET A 62 -6.53 -4.16 -3.32
CA MET A 62 -6.40 -4.65 -1.96
C MET A 62 -6.39 -3.50 -0.95
N LEU A 63 -5.58 -2.46 -1.18
CA LEU A 63 -5.52 -1.27 -0.33
C LEU A 63 -6.87 -0.55 -0.25
N ASP A 64 -7.57 -0.42 -1.38
CA ASP A 64 -8.88 0.21 -1.42
C ASP A 64 -9.96 -0.63 -0.70
N SER A 65 -9.90 -1.96 -0.79
CA SER A 65 -10.77 -2.86 -0.02
C SER A 65 -10.52 -2.70 1.48
N MET A 66 -9.26 -2.73 1.92
CA MET A 66 -8.89 -2.55 3.32
C MET A 66 -9.33 -1.18 3.86
N ALA A 67 -9.15 -0.11 3.08
CA ALA A 67 -9.60 1.24 3.39
C ALA A 67 -11.11 1.28 3.63
N LYS A 68 -11.89 0.69 2.73
CA LYS A 68 -13.35 0.62 2.84
C LYS A 68 -13.81 -0.18 4.06
N LYS A 69 -13.21 -1.34 4.31
CA LYS A 69 -13.55 -2.18 5.46
C LYS A 69 -13.24 -1.52 6.80
N ARG A 70 -12.15 -0.75 6.87
CA ARG A 70 -11.72 -0.07 8.11
C ARG A 70 -12.30 1.34 8.27
N GLY A 71 -13.02 1.86 7.27
CA GLY A 71 -13.50 3.24 7.26
C GLY A 71 -12.37 4.28 7.26
N MET A 72 -11.20 3.92 6.70
CA MET A 72 -9.99 4.76 6.68
C MET A 72 -9.60 5.12 5.24
N SER A 73 -8.76 6.13 5.06
CA SER A 73 -8.17 6.43 3.75
C SER A 73 -7.02 5.47 3.44
N VAL A 74 -6.79 5.21 2.14
CA VAL A 74 -5.60 4.47 1.67
C VAL A 74 -4.31 5.13 2.15
N ASP A 75 -4.25 6.46 2.20
CA ASP A 75 -3.10 7.22 2.74
C ASP A 75 -2.84 6.89 4.21
N ALA A 76 -3.87 6.81 5.05
CA ALA A 76 -3.72 6.46 6.45
C ALA A 76 -3.19 5.02 6.64
N ILE A 77 -3.67 4.08 5.82
CA ILE A 77 -3.19 2.69 5.82
C ILE A 77 -1.72 2.64 5.39
N MET A 78 -1.37 3.31 4.29
CA MET A 78 -0.01 3.36 3.77
C MET A 78 0.94 4.03 4.76
N ARG A 79 0.54 5.15 5.38
CA ARG A 79 1.34 5.83 6.40
C ARG A 79 1.60 4.91 7.59
N HIS A 80 0.59 4.19 8.07
CA HIS A 80 0.74 3.25 9.18
C HIS A 80 1.69 2.09 8.84
N ALA A 81 1.55 1.50 7.63
CA ALA A 81 2.41 0.42 7.17
C ALA A 81 3.86 0.88 7.04
N LEU A 82 4.11 2.02 6.38
CA LEU A 82 5.46 2.58 6.25
C LEU A 82 6.08 2.92 7.60
N MET A 83 5.34 3.56 8.51
CA MET A 83 5.84 3.85 9.85
C MET A 83 6.21 2.58 10.62
N ARG A 84 5.45 1.49 10.47
CA ARG A 84 5.76 0.20 11.10
C ARG A 84 7.06 -0.39 10.56
N GLU A 85 7.23 -0.43 9.23
CA GLU A 85 8.43 -0.97 8.58
C GLU A 85 9.70 -0.15 8.92
N PHE A 86 9.60 1.18 8.95
CA PHE A 86 10.73 2.04 9.32
C PHE A 86 11.03 2.05 10.83
N ALA A 87 10.04 1.78 11.68
CA ALA A 87 10.24 1.68 13.13
C ALA A 87 10.86 0.33 13.56
N THR A 88 10.87 -0.67 12.68
CA THR A 88 11.54 -1.96 12.89
C THR A 88 13.02 -1.98 12.49
N VAL A 89 13.59 -0.83 12.08
CA VAL A 89 15.01 -0.65 11.76
C VAL A 89 15.77 -0.05 12.93
#